data_AF-A0AAN9GJD3-F1
#
_entry.id   AF-A0AAN9GJD3-F1
#
_cell.length_a   1.000
_cell.length_b   1.000
_cell.length_c   1.000
_cell.angle_alpha   90.00
_cell.angle_beta   90.00
_cell.angle_gamma   90.00
#
_symmetry.space_group_name_H-M   'P 1'
#
loop_
_entity.id
_entity.type
_entity.pdbx_description
1 polymer ?
#
loop_
_entity_poly.entity_id
_entity_poly.type
_entity_poly.pdbx_seq_one_letter_code
_entity_poly.pdbx_strand_id
1 'polypeptide(L)'
;MSNRFYSTALRKWRMTKVTQQKIQTFINTCLRRIFKIRWTDKICNEKLWQRAGQEPVNSQILRRKWGWIGHTLRKPTSSITRQALTWNPQGKGKRGRPRNSWRRDTEAELKRQGNSWAEAERTAQNRVRWRNVVNGQCSAGSKGPK
;
A
#
# COMPACT_ATOMS: atom_id res chain seq x y z
N MET A 1 -14.83 -25.91 -8.68
CA MET A 1 -15.05 -24.53 -9.20
C MET A 1 -14.50 -23.53 -8.18
N SER A 2 -14.08 -22.32 -8.60
CA SER A 2 -13.57 -21.22 -7.75
C SER A 2 -12.05 -21.09 -7.52
N ASN A 3 -11.21 -21.17 -8.57
CA ASN A 3 -9.81 -20.71 -8.49
C ASN A 3 -9.46 -19.62 -9.53
N ARG A 4 -10.36 -19.28 -10.47
CA ARG A 4 -10.18 -18.16 -11.41
C ARG A 4 -10.54 -16.80 -10.82
N PHE A 5 -11.42 -16.73 -9.82
CA PHE A 5 -11.92 -15.48 -9.26
C PHE A 5 -10.90 -14.73 -8.40
N TYR A 6 -10.06 -15.44 -7.64
CA TYR A 6 -9.09 -14.82 -6.73
C TYR A 6 -7.94 -14.09 -7.46
N SER A 7 -7.52 -14.59 -8.63
CA SER A 7 -6.42 -14.01 -9.44
C SER A 7 -6.79 -12.68 -10.10
N THR A 8 -8.04 -12.51 -10.54
CA THR A 8 -8.51 -11.26 -11.17
C THR A 8 -8.76 -10.17 -10.13
N ALA A 9 -9.27 -10.54 -8.95
CA ALA A 9 -9.48 -9.62 -7.84
C ALA A 9 -8.17 -8.98 -7.38
N LEU A 10 -7.14 -9.77 -7.03
CA LEU A 10 -5.84 -9.27 -6.56
C LEU A 10 -5.13 -8.35 -7.57
N ARG A 11 -5.41 -8.49 -8.86
CA ARG A 11 -4.87 -7.63 -9.93
C ARG A 11 -5.48 -6.23 -9.95
N LYS A 12 -6.73 -6.06 -9.52
CA LYS A 12 -7.43 -4.77 -9.42
C LYS A 12 -6.95 -3.93 -8.23
N TRP A 13 -6.40 -4.57 -7.19
CA TRP A 13 -5.84 -3.90 -6.00
C TRP A 13 -4.49 -3.22 -6.26
N ARG A 14 -4.04 -3.12 -7.52
CA ARG A 14 -2.82 -2.39 -7.89
C ARG A 14 -3.10 -0.89 -7.98
N MET A 15 -2.69 -0.15 -6.96
CA MET A 15 -2.67 1.30 -7.02
C MET A 15 -1.51 1.76 -7.89
N THR A 16 -1.80 2.50 -8.96
CA THR A 16 -0.76 3.13 -9.77
C THR A 16 -0.35 4.46 -9.14
N LYS A 17 0.92 4.87 -9.33
CA LYS A 17 1.38 6.20 -8.91
C LYS A 17 0.48 7.32 -9.46
N VAL A 18 -0.04 7.14 -10.68
CA VAL A 18 -0.96 8.08 -11.33
C VAL A 18 -2.28 8.18 -10.57
N THR A 19 -2.90 7.04 -10.23
CA THR A 19 -4.14 7.01 -9.45
C THR A 19 -3.93 7.62 -8.07
N GLN A 20 -2.82 7.31 -7.40
CA GLN A 20 -2.47 7.89 -6.09
C GLN A 20 -2.29 9.41 -6.18
N GLN A 21 -1.61 9.90 -7.21
CA GLN A 21 -1.40 11.33 -7.43
C GLN A 21 -2.72 12.06 -7.68
N LYS A 22 -3.62 11.49 -8.50
CA LYS A 22 -4.95 12.08 -8.75
C LYS A 22 -5.76 12.22 -7.46
N ILE A 23 -5.75 11.19 -6.61
CA ILE A 23 -6.43 11.23 -5.31
C ILE A 23 -5.77 12.29 -4.40
N GLN A 24 -4.44 12.34 -4.35
CA GLN A 24 -3.73 13.33 -3.53
C GLN A 24 -4.03 14.76 -3.97
N THR A 25 -4.04 15.03 -5.29
CA THR A 25 -4.38 16.34 -5.83
C THR A 25 -5.81 16.74 -5.48
N PHE A 26 -6.76 15.80 -5.59
CA PHE A 26 -8.15 16.03 -5.19
C PHE A 26 -8.25 16.41 -3.70
N ILE A 27 -7.62 15.63 -2.82
CA ILE A 27 -7.59 15.92 -1.37
C ILE A 27 -6.96 17.29 -1.09
N ASN A 28 -5.85 17.62 -1.74
CA ASN A 28 -5.19 18.92 -1.57
C ASN A 28 -6.09 20.08 -1.98
N THR A 29 -6.86 19.93 -3.07
CA THR A 29 -7.85 20.92 -3.49
C THR A 29 -8.95 21.10 -2.46
N CYS A 30 -9.48 20.01 -1.89
CA CYS A 30 -10.46 20.08 -0.81
C CYS A 30 -9.89 20.78 0.43
N LEU A 31 -8.67 20.44 0.86
CA LEU A 31 -8.02 21.06 2.01
C LEU A 31 -7.79 22.57 1.81
N ARG A 32 -7.34 22.99 0.61
CA ARG A 32 -7.17 24.41 0.29
C ARG A 32 -8.48 25.18 0.36
N ARG A 33 -9.59 24.58 -0.08
CA ARG A 33 -10.93 25.18 0.02
C ARG A 33 -11.41 25.28 1.47
N ILE A 34 -11.25 24.23 2.26
CA ILE A 34 -11.66 24.20 3.68
C ILE A 34 -10.91 25.26 4.49
N PHE A 35 -9.59 25.38 4.29
CA PHE A 35 -8.79 26.39 4.97
C PHE A 35 -8.84 27.78 4.34
N LYS A 36 -9.68 27.98 3.32
CA LYS A 36 -9.84 29.25 2.59
C LYS A 36 -8.50 29.84 2.13
N ILE A 37 -7.57 28.99 1.67
CA ILE A 37 -6.24 29.40 1.22
C ILE A 37 -6.36 30.03 -0.17
N ARG A 38 -5.91 31.28 -0.29
CA ARG A 38 -5.87 31.99 -1.57
C ARG A 38 -4.60 31.65 -2.33
N TRP A 39 -4.61 31.87 -3.64
CA TRP A 39 -3.43 31.66 -4.49
C TRP A 39 -2.26 32.59 -4.10
N THR A 40 -2.57 33.75 -3.53
CA THR A 40 -1.59 34.74 -3.02
C THR A 40 -0.75 34.22 -1.86
N ASP A 41 -1.30 33.31 -1.05
CA ASP A 41 -0.67 32.85 0.19
C ASP A 41 0.50 31.88 -0.07
N LYS A 42 0.69 31.43 -1.33
CA LYS A 42 1.80 30.56 -1.81
C LYS A 42 2.20 29.44 -0.84
N ILE A 43 1.23 28.73 -0.28
CA ILE A 43 1.48 27.65 0.68
C ILE A 43 1.92 26.37 -0.06
N CYS A 44 3.03 25.77 0.42
CA CYS A 44 3.49 24.46 -0.05
C CYS A 44 2.61 23.32 0.49
N ASN A 45 2.56 22.19 -0.22
CA ASN A 45 1.69 21.08 0.16
C ASN A 45 2.08 20.45 1.52
N GLU A 46 3.36 20.46 1.88
CA GLU A 46 3.83 19.97 3.18
C GLU A 46 3.25 20.78 4.33
N LYS A 47 3.27 22.11 4.21
CA LYS A 47 2.69 23.01 5.22
C LYS A 47 1.17 22.95 5.25
N LEU A 48 0.52 22.69 4.11
CA LEU A 48 -0.91 22.39 4.04
C LEU A 48 -1.26 21.13 4.85
N TRP A 49 -0.48 20.05 4.70
CA TRP A 49 -0.69 18.80 5.43
C TRP A 49 -0.39 18.92 6.93
N GLN A 50 0.68 19.63 7.30
CA GLN A 50 0.98 19.94 8.70
C GLN A 50 -0.16 20.71 9.36
N ARG A 51 -0.69 21.75 8.69
CA ARG A 51 -1.84 22.52 9.18
C ARG A 51 -3.11 21.67 9.30
N ALA A 52 -3.30 20.71 8.39
CA ALA A 52 -4.42 19.78 8.42
C ALA A 52 -4.28 18.66 9.47
N GLY A 53 -3.08 18.45 10.02
CA GLY A 53 -2.76 17.24 10.79
C GLY A 53 -2.91 15.96 9.96
N GLN A 54 -2.75 16.04 8.64
CA GLN A 54 -2.97 14.92 7.72
C GLN A 54 -1.64 14.40 7.17
N GLU A 55 -1.55 13.08 6.98
CA GLU A 55 -0.47 12.45 6.23
C GLU A 55 -0.84 12.32 4.74
N PRO A 56 0.15 12.25 3.83
CA PRO A 56 -0.09 11.94 2.42
C PRO A 56 -0.90 10.65 2.24
N VAL A 57 -1.79 10.65 1.24
CA VAL A 57 -2.70 9.53 0.97
C VAL A 57 -1.95 8.24 0.70
N ASN A 58 -0.75 8.32 0.13
CA ASN A 58 0.10 7.16 -0.11
C ASN A 58 0.45 6.43 1.19
N SER A 59 0.84 7.18 2.23
CA SER A 59 1.16 6.62 3.54
C SER A 59 -0.06 5.97 4.18
N GLN A 60 -1.25 6.59 4.05
CA GLN A 60 -2.50 6.00 4.54
C GLN A 60 -2.88 4.71 3.80
N ILE A 61 -2.73 4.67 2.48
CA ILE A 61 -2.99 3.49 1.66
C ILE A 61 -2.03 2.36 2.04
N LEU A 62 -0.74 2.65 2.19
CA LEU A 62 0.27 1.68 2.62
C LEU A 62 -0.07 1.14 4.02
N ARG A 63 -0.37 2.02 4.98
CA ARG A 63 -0.76 1.62 6.34
C ARG A 63 -1.95 0.66 6.33
N ARG A 64 -2.98 0.95 5.54
CA ARG A 64 -4.16 0.08 5.39
C ARG A 64 -3.83 -1.24 4.71
N LYS A 65 -3.07 -1.21 3.61
CA LYS A 65 -2.63 -2.41 2.87
C LYS A 65 -1.88 -3.36 3.80
N TRP A 66 -0.89 -2.85 4.53
CA TRP A 66 -0.06 -3.66 5.41
C TRP A 66 -0.74 -4.02 6.73
N GLY A 67 -1.67 -3.20 7.22
CA GLY A 67 -2.59 -3.59 8.29
C GLY A 67 -3.40 -4.84 7.93
N TRP A 68 -3.95 -4.88 6.72
CA TRP A 68 -4.71 -6.03 6.21
C TRP A 68 -3.84 -7.26 5.98
N ILE A 69 -2.63 -7.09 5.42
CA ILE A 69 -1.66 -8.19 5.24
C ILE A 69 -1.31 -8.79 6.60
N GLY A 70 -0.95 -7.96 7.60
CA GLY A 70 -0.62 -8.46 8.94
C GLY A 70 -1.80 -9.11 9.66
N HIS A 71 -3.03 -8.65 9.42
CA HIS A 71 -4.22 -9.35 9.92
C HIS A 71 -4.38 -10.73 9.28
N THR A 72 -4.14 -10.82 7.97
CA THR A 72 -4.26 -12.07 7.21
C THR A 72 -3.16 -13.08 7.57
N LEU A 73 -1.93 -12.62 7.80
CA LEU A 73 -0.81 -13.47 8.23
C LEU A 73 -1.00 -14.04 9.65
N ARG A 74 -1.79 -13.37 10.49
CA ARG A 74 -2.14 -13.85 11.84
C ARG A 74 -3.29 -14.86 11.87
N LYS A 75 -4.03 -15.03 10.77
CA LYS A 75 -5.07 -16.08 10.65
C LYS A 75 -4.41 -17.46 10.59
N PRO A 76 -5.10 -18.55 10.97
CA PRO A 76 -4.55 -19.90 10.83
C PRO A 76 -4.23 -20.22 9.36
N THR A 77 -3.31 -21.16 9.14
CA THR A 77 -2.88 -21.62 7.80
C THR A 77 -4.02 -22.25 7.00
N SER A 78 -5.03 -22.78 7.68
CA SER A 78 -6.27 -23.30 7.08
C SER A 78 -7.20 -22.20 6.53
N SER A 79 -6.95 -20.93 6.86
CA SER A 79 -7.79 -19.82 6.40
C SER A 79 -7.61 -19.58 4.90
N ILE A 80 -8.71 -19.61 4.15
CA ILE A 80 -8.76 -19.36 2.70
C ILE A 80 -8.08 -18.02 2.35
N THR A 81 -8.28 -16.98 3.15
CA THR A 81 -7.65 -15.67 2.96
C THR A 81 -6.12 -15.71 3.08
N ARG A 82 -5.55 -16.52 3.98
CA ARG A 82 -4.10 -16.68 4.14
C ARG A 82 -3.50 -17.52 3.01
N GLN A 83 -4.23 -18.55 2.56
CA GLN A 83 -3.86 -19.33 1.39
C GLN A 83 -3.88 -18.47 0.12
N ALA A 84 -4.92 -17.66 -0.06
CA ALA A 84 -5.04 -16.72 -1.18
C ALA A 84 -3.94 -15.65 -1.19
N LEU A 85 -3.46 -15.22 -0.02
CA LEU A 85 -2.33 -14.28 0.11
C LEU A 85 -1.02 -14.89 -0.42
N THR A 86 -0.81 -16.18 -0.15
CA THR A 86 0.41 -16.91 -0.50
C THR A 86 0.38 -17.42 -1.95
N TRP A 87 -0.83 -17.52 -2.53
CA TRP A 87 -1.06 -18.03 -3.87
C TRP A 87 -0.30 -17.25 -4.95
N ASN A 88 0.65 -17.93 -5.59
CA ASN A 88 1.37 -17.41 -6.75
C ASN A 88 0.94 -18.18 -8.00
N PRO A 89 0.15 -17.58 -8.92
CA PRO A 89 -0.25 -18.28 -10.14
C PRO A 89 0.98 -18.50 -11.02
N GLN A 90 1.42 -19.76 -11.13
CA GLN A 90 2.48 -20.15 -12.04
C GLN A 90 1.97 -20.18 -13.49
N GLY A 91 2.81 -19.74 -14.44
CA GLY A 91 2.54 -19.81 -15.88
C GLY A 91 2.83 -18.53 -16.68
N LYS A 92 3.03 -18.69 -17.98
CA LYS A 92 3.21 -17.59 -18.95
C LYS A 92 1.87 -16.86 -19.12
N GLY A 93 1.81 -15.58 -18.76
CA GLY A 93 0.59 -14.77 -18.90
C GLY A 93 0.19 -14.60 -20.36
N LYS A 94 -1.12 -14.60 -20.65
CA LYS A 94 -1.64 -14.22 -21.97
C LYS A 94 -1.14 -12.83 -22.36
N ARG A 95 -0.88 -12.61 -23.65
CA ARG A 95 -0.50 -11.30 -24.23
C ARG A 95 -1.50 -10.24 -23.76
N GLY A 96 -1.01 -9.11 -23.24
CA GLY A 96 -1.83 -8.04 -22.65
C GLY A 96 -2.07 -8.13 -21.12
N ARG A 97 -1.71 -9.25 -20.46
CA ARG A 97 -1.76 -9.34 -18.99
C ARG A 97 -0.59 -8.54 -18.39
N PRO A 98 -0.82 -7.68 -17.37
CA PRO A 98 0.25 -6.98 -16.66
C PRO A 98 1.35 -7.95 -16.17
N ARG A 99 2.62 -7.56 -16.35
CA ARG A 99 3.82 -8.39 -16.14
C ARG A 99 4.03 -8.82 -14.67
N ASN A 100 3.49 -8.06 -13.72
CA ASN A 100 3.68 -8.29 -12.28
C ASN A 100 2.36 -8.71 -11.59
N SER A 101 2.46 -9.67 -10.66
CA SER A 101 1.37 -10.07 -9.77
C SER A 101 1.40 -9.25 -8.48
N TRP A 102 0.26 -9.17 -7.78
CA TRP A 102 0.17 -8.52 -6.45
C TRP A 102 1.22 -9.03 -5.47
N ARG A 103 1.52 -10.34 -5.50
CA ARG A 103 2.57 -10.96 -4.67
C ARG A 103 3.95 -10.41 -5.00
N ARG A 104 4.32 -10.33 -6.30
CA ARG A 104 5.62 -9.77 -6.73
C ARG A 104 5.76 -8.29 -6.36
N ASP A 105 4.70 -7.50 -6.54
CA ASP A 105 4.72 -6.08 -6.20
C ASP A 105 4.88 -5.88 -4.67
N THR A 106 4.15 -6.66 -3.87
CA THR A 106 4.23 -6.61 -2.40
C THR A 106 5.57 -7.15 -1.87
N GLU A 107 6.13 -8.18 -2.49
CA GLU A 107 7.46 -8.69 -2.18
C GLU A 107 8.56 -7.68 -2.57
N ALA A 108 8.40 -6.97 -3.69
CA ALA A 108 9.30 -5.89 -4.08
C ALA A 108 9.22 -4.67 -3.15
N GLU A 109 8.05 -4.41 -2.54
CA GLU A 109 7.91 -3.42 -1.47
C GLU A 109 8.62 -3.85 -0.18
N LEU A 110 8.54 -5.13 0.20
CA LEU A 110 9.27 -5.69 1.35
C LEU A 110 10.79 -5.65 1.14
N LYS A 111 11.26 -6.08 -0.04
CA LYS A 111 12.68 -6.09 -0.40
C LYS A 111 13.29 -4.69 -0.39
N ARG A 112 12.53 -3.66 -0.77
CA ARG A 112 12.97 -2.25 -0.67
C ARG A 112 13.30 -1.81 0.75
N GLN A 113 12.89 -2.58 1.76
CA GLN A 113 13.13 -2.29 3.18
C GLN A 113 13.98 -3.35 3.84
N GLY A 114 14.64 -4.20 3.06
CA GLY A 114 15.50 -5.26 3.57
C GLY A 114 14.75 -6.40 4.27
N ASN A 115 13.42 -6.49 4.13
CA ASN A 115 12.63 -7.55 4.75
C ASN A 115 12.26 -8.61 3.71
N SER A 116 12.31 -9.87 4.13
CA SER A 116 11.78 -11.02 3.40
C SER A 116 10.31 -11.30 3.78
N TRP A 117 9.63 -12.09 2.95
CA TRP A 117 8.27 -12.53 3.26
C TRP A 117 8.21 -13.39 4.54
N ALA A 118 9.23 -14.23 4.77
CA ALA A 118 9.32 -15.08 5.95
C ALA A 118 9.50 -14.27 7.24
N GLU A 119 10.31 -13.20 7.18
CA GLU A 119 10.47 -12.26 8.30
C GLU A 119 9.18 -11.48 8.54
N ALA A 120 8.46 -11.08 7.48
CA ALA A 120 7.17 -10.42 7.59
C ALA A 120 6.14 -11.32 8.28
N GLU A 121 6.11 -12.62 7.95
CA GLU A 121 5.23 -13.60 8.58
C GLU A 121 5.53 -13.81 10.06
N ARG A 122 6.81 -13.92 10.42
CA ARG A 122 7.26 -14.01 11.82
C ARG A 122 6.93 -12.72 12.59
N THR A 123 7.19 -11.57 11.99
CA THR A 123 7.00 -10.26 12.61
C THR A 123 5.52 -9.91 12.77
N ALA A 124 4.68 -10.33 11.81
CA ALA A 124 3.23 -10.10 11.86
C ALA A 124 2.56 -10.72 13.10
N GLN A 125 3.13 -11.79 13.68
CA GLN A 125 2.61 -12.39 14.91
C GLN A 125 2.72 -11.44 16.11
N ASN A 126 3.81 -10.66 16.18
CA ASN A 126 3.98 -9.64 17.20
C ASN A 126 3.37 -8.30 16.71
N ARG A 127 2.22 -7.91 17.27
CA ARG A 127 1.51 -6.70 16.86
C ARG A 127 2.34 -5.42 16.98
N VAL A 128 3.21 -5.32 17.99
CA VAL A 128 4.06 -4.15 18.22
C VAL A 128 5.14 -4.08 17.15
N ARG A 129 5.86 -5.20 16.93
CA ARG A 129 6.88 -5.27 15.89
C ARG A 129 6.28 -5.06 14.50
N TRP A 130 5.10 -5.62 14.22
CA TRP A 130 4.38 -5.37 12.97
C TRP A 130 4.05 -3.89 12.78
N ARG A 131 3.57 -3.20 13.82
CA ARG A 131 3.27 -1.77 13.75
C ARG A 131 4.52 -0.95 13.38
N ASN A 132 5.67 -1.31 13.93
CA ASN A 132 6.95 -0.65 13.62
C ASN A 132 7.33 -0.85 12.15
N VAL A 133 7.16 -2.07 11.61
CA VAL A 133 7.38 -2.35 10.17
C VAL A 133 6.43 -1.53 9.31
N VAL A 134 5.14 -1.49 9.63
CA VAL A 134 4.14 -0.71 8.87
C VAL A 134 4.46 0.79 8.91
N ASN A 135 4.87 1.31 10.06
CA ASN A 135 5.25 2.71 10.20
C ASN A 135 6.50 3.03 9.38
N GLY A 136 7.52 2.16 9.42
CA GLY A 136 8.70 2.26 8.55
C GLY A 136 8.33 2.28 7.06
N GLN A 137 7.33 1.48 6.66
CA GLN A 137 6.82 1.48 5.28
C GLN A 137 6.15 2.79 4.87
N CYS A 138 5.47 3.45 5.80
CA CYS A 138 4.81 4.74 5.56
C CYS A 138 5.81 5.89 5.46
N SER A 139 6.91 5.81 6.22
CA SER A 139 7.99 6.80 6.24
C SER A 139 8.96 6.69 5.05
N ALA A 140 9.19 5.48 4.52
CA ALA A 140 10.04 5.29 3.33
C ALA A 140 9.36 5.77 2.03
N GLY A 141 8.02 5.85 2.01
CA GLY A 141 7.24 6.28 0.84
C GLY A 141 7.21 7.80 0.59
N SER A 142 7.77 8.62 1.48
CA SER A 142 7.82 10.08 1.35
C SER A 142 9.09 10.60 0.66
N LYS A 143 10.13 9.76 0.50
CA LYS A 143 11.33 10.13 -0.25
C LYS A 143 11.16 9.74 -1.72
N GLY A 144 10.59 10.65 -2.52
CA GLY A 144 10.79 10.62 -3.97
C GLY A 144 12.28 10.80 -4.30
N PRO A 145 12.79 10.21 -5.40
CA PRO A 145 14.16 10.47 -5.83
C PRO A 145 14.30 11.96 -6.16
N LYS A 146 15.44 12.54 -5.78
CA LYS A 146 15.88 13.84 -6.27
C LYS A 146 16.06 13.81 -7.78
#